data_AF-A0A642C783-F1
#
_entry.id   AF-A0A642C783-F1
#
_cell.length_a   1.000
_cell.length_b   1.000
_cell.length_c   1.000
_cell.angle_alpha   90.00
_cell.angle_beta   90.00
_cell.angle_gamma   90.00
#
_symmetry.space_group_name_H-M   'P 1'
#
loop_
_entity.id
_entity.type
_entity.pdbx_description
1 polymer ?
#
loop_
_entity_poly.entity_id
_entity_poly.type
_entity_poly.pdbx_seq_one_letter_code
_entity_poly.pdbx_strand_id
1 'polypeptide(L)'
;DIDQLIASYNLPSGVAVQVFHEEDEFGDFKFLILAAFLLIFMILASVFESVVTPFVLLFTIPLAAIGSLLALLLSSNSRMNANTLTGFLILLGVVVNNGIILIDYANILRKRGYRRTRALMTAGMSRIRPILITSITTIAAMLPLAMGDTEYAGAIGAPFAITVIGGLFFSAMLTLILIPTVCMGLENVLQWYRSLSRKLWTIHLILFVSGVICIWLYTDGMLWQSIYLVALIAGIPGMTYFAQTSLRRAKAEVINPDEEIRISVRNLVKIYDWPGHISRQWNSGLQLRKRLGLSNEYHSLKDFINVLWQFGILLFAIYFTYFFIHNRLWIFLFSFAIYAAVLYLWRKVRSYLYYRYGDNRVTKIVNRVIFWSLPPLILFQLFRKLDNNGLVIMIGLLWLVGIAIYVTSQYLYDHDVNIERVTGRFAGLRRSYFRMVKSVPMIGKRRKPFKALRGVSFEIQTGMFGL
;
A
#
# COMPACT_ATOMS: atom_id res chain seq x y z
N ASP A 1 44.07 10.28 -2.32
CA ASP A 1 44.46 10.38 -3.75
C ASP A 1 44.83 11.79 -4.17
N ILE A 2 43.97 12.80 -4.01
CA ILE A 2 44.29 14.19 -4.35
C ILE A 2 45.51 14.72 -3.56
N ASP A 3 45.60 14.41 -2.26
CA ASP A 3 46.74 14.81 -1.42
C ASP A 3 48.07 14.20 -1.90
N GLN A 4 48.03 12.95 -2.36
CA GLN A 4 49.21 12.29 -2.92
C GLN A 4 49.62 12.91 -4.26
N LEU A 5 48.65 13.32 -5.07
CA LEU A 5 48.88 13.98 -6.35
C LEU A 5 49.51 15.37 -6.17
N ILE A 6 49.02 16.14 -5.19
CA ILE A 6 49.57 17.46 -4.84
C ILE A 6 50.96 17.33 -4.22
N ALA A 7 51.18 16.33 -3.36
CA ALA A 7 52.51 16.07 -2.79
C ALA A 7 53.54 15.66 -3.86
N SER A 8 53.10 15.10 -4.99
CA SER A 8 53.98 14.73 -6.11
C SER A 8 54.27 15.86 -7.10
N TYR A 9 53.61 17.02 -6.97
CA TYR A 9 53.72 18.14 -7.90
C TYR A 9 54.62 19.25 -7.34
N ASN A 10 55.68 19.62 -8.06
CA ASN A 10 56.58 20.70 -7.66
C ASN A 10 55.92 22.07 -7.90
N LEU A 11 55.34 22.65 -6.86
CA LEU A 11 54.69 23.96 -6.92
C LEU A 11 55.75 25.09 -6.98
N PRO A 12 55.58 26.11 -7.85
CA PRO A 12 56.50 27.23 -7.96
C PRO A 12 56.49 28.11 -6.70
N SER A 13 57.61 28.79 -6.43
CA SER A 13 57.78 29.64 -5.25
C SER A 13 56.76 30.80 -5.25
N GLY A 14 55.95 30.88 -4.19
CA GLY A 14 54.92 31.91 -4.00
C GLY A 14 53.48 31.42 -4.14
N VAL A 15 53.25 30.16 -4.52
CA VAL A 15 51.90 29.56 -4.58
C VAL A 15 51.67 28.66 -3.37
N ALA A 16 50.65 28.95 -2.56
CA ALA A 16 50.17 28.09 -1.49
C ALA A 16 48.88 27.38 -1.95
N VAL A 17 48.86 26.06 -1.90
CA VAL A 17 47.68 25.24 -2.22
C VAL A 17 47.09 24.74 -0.91
N GLN A 18 45.84 25.08 -0.64
CA GLN A 18 45.06 24.54 0.47
C GLN A 18 44.05 23.55 -0.10
N VAL A 19 44.14 22.29 0.33
CA VAL A 19 43.14 21.27 0.00
C VAL A 19 42.01 21.40 1.01
N PHE A 20 40.80 21.67 0.52
CA PHE A 20 39.60 21.53 1.32
C PHE A 20 39.14 20.09 1.20
N HIS A 21 39.34 19.30 2.25
CA HIS A 21 38.65 18.02 2.40
C HIS A 21 37.18 18.34 2.69
N GLU A 22 36.28 17.87 1.83
CA GLU A 22 34.87 17.74 2.21
C GLU A 22 34.84 16.87 3.48
N GLU A 23 34.27 17.38 4.58
CA GLU A 23 34.10 16.59 5.81
C GLU A 23 33.47 15.25 5.45
N ASP A 24 33.88 14.15 6.10
CA ASP A 24 33.33 12.82 5.83
C ASP A 24 31.90 12.74 6.38
N GLU A 25 30.98 13.51 5.77
CA GLU A 25 29.56 13.58 6.11
C GLU A 25 28.95 12.17 6.13
N PHE A 26 29.45 11.29 5.27
CA PHE A 26 29.04 9.90 5.23
C PHE A 26 29.38 9.13 6.52
N GLY A 27 30.56 9.39 7.11
CA GLY A 27 30.98 8.86 8.40
C GLY A 27 30.05 9.30 9.54
N ASP A 28 29.71 10.58 9.59
CA ASP A 28 28.82 11.15 10.61
C ASP A 28 27.38 10.63 10.47
N PHE A 29 26.85 10.58 9.24
CA PHE A 29 25.53 10.02 8.98
C PHE A 29 25.46 8.52 9.32
N LYS A 30 26.54 7.76 9.10
CA LYS A 30 26.61 6.35 9.50
C LYS A 30 26.52 6.21 11.02
N PHE A 31 27.22 7.06 11.77
CA PHE A 31 27.12 7.10 13.23
C PHE A 31 25.69 7.46 13.68
N LEU A 32 25.10 8.50 13.09
CA LEU A 32 23.73 8.94 13.41
C LEU A 32 22.68 7.85 13.13
N ILE A 33 22.78 7.16 11.98
CA ILE A 33 21.88 6.05 11.63
C ILE A 33 22.01 4.90 12.63
N LEU A 34 23.25 4.54 13.00
CA LEU A 34 23.49 3.48 13.98
C LEU A 34 22.96 3.86 15.37
N ALA A 35 23.22 5.08 15.81
CA ALA A 35 22.71 5.61 17.08
C ALA A 35 21.17 5.62 17.09
N ALA A 36 20.54 6.12 16.02
CA ALA A 36 19.09 6.12 15.86
C ALA A 36 18.52 4.70 15.91
N PHE A 37 19.15 3.73 15.22
CA PHE A 37 18.74 2.33 15.24
C PHE A 37 18.77 1.74 16.66
N LEU A 38 19.87 1.96 17.40
CA LEU A 38 20.01 1.48 18.77
C LEU A 38 19.01 2.14 19.72
N LEU A 39 18.83 3.45 19.62
CA LEU A 39 17.86 4.19 20.45
C LEU A 39 16.43 3.72 20.18
N ILE A 40 16.04 3.57 18.91
CA ILE A 40 14.73 3.01 18.53
C ILE A 40 14.57 1.61 19.13
N PHE A 41 15.59 0.74 19.03
CA PHE A 41 15.54 -0.58 19.62
C PHE A 41 15.31 -0.54 21.13
N MET A 42 16.06 0.28 21.86
CA MET A 42 15.93 0.42 23.32
C MET A 42 14.56 0.92 23.73
N ILE A 43 14.04 1.95 23.04
CA ILE A 43 12.71 2.50 23.30
C ILE A 43 11.64 1.44 23.06
N LEU A 44 11.69 0.73 21.93
CA LEU A 44 10.73 -0.33 21.62
C LEU A 44 10.82 -1.48 22.64
N ALA A 45 12.03 -1.86 23.05
CA ALA A 45 12.23 -2.93 24.02
C ALA A 45 11.62 -2.59 25.38
N SER A 46 11.75 -1.32 25.79
CA SER A 46 11.11 -0.78 26.98
C SER A 46 9.58 -0.74 26.85
N VAL A 47 9.04 -0.22 25.74
CA VAL A 47 7.59 -0.10 25.50
C VAL A 47 6.88 -1.45 25.45
N PHE A 48 7.48 -2.44 24.79
CA PHE A 48 6.89 -3.76 24.62
C PHE A 48 7.28 -4.77 25.70
N GLU A 49 8.13 -4.38 26.67
CA GLU A 49 8.69 -5.26 27.71
C GLU A 49 9.24 -6.57 27.11
N SER A 50 9.83 -6.49 25.92
CA SER A 50 10.19 -7.64 25.09
C SER A 50 11.32 -7.25 24.14
N VAL A 51 12.32 -8.12 24.01
CA VAL A 51 13.45 -7.92 23.07
C VAL A 51 13.12 -8.46 21.67
N VAL A 52 12.23 -9.46 21.61
CA VAL A 52 11.83 -10.14 20.36
C VAL A 52 10.95 -9.23 19.51
N THR A 53 10.04 -8.49 20.15
CA THR A 53 9.08 -7.63 19.45
C THR A 53 9.77 -6.48 18.70
N PRO A 54 10.67 -5.69 19.31
CA PRO A 54 11.48 -4.68 18.62
C PRO A 54 12.26 -5.24 17.45
N PHE A 55 12.88 -6.41 17.62
CA PHE A 55 13.67 -7.05 16.56
C PHE A 55 12.82 -7.34 15.31
N VAL A 56 11.59 -7.82 15.49
CA VAL A 56 10.64 -8.01 14.37
C VAL A 56 10.29 -6.68 13.70
N LEU A 57 10.11 -5.61 14.47
CA LEU A 57 9.79 -4.29 13.92
C LEU A 57 10.96 -3.72 13.10
N LEU A 58 12.21 -3.94 13.52
CA LEU A 58 13.40 -3.45 12.81
C LEU A 58 13.61 -4.10 11.44
N PHE A 59 13.01 -5.27 11.15
CA PHE A 59 12.99 -5.83 9.79
C PHE A 59 12.29 -4.94 8.76
N THR A 60 11.49 -3.98 9.20
CA THR A 60 10.87 -2.99 8.30
C THR A 60 11.85 -1.96 7.78
N ILE A 61 12.99 -1.75 8.46
CA ILE A 61 14.00 -0.75 8.08
C ILE A 61 14.71 -1.16 6.77
N PRO A 62 15.30 -2.36 6.65
CA PRO A 62 15.91 -2.80 5.39
C PRO A 62 14.92 -2.77 4.22
N LEU A 63 13.66 -3.09 4.49
CA LEU A 63 12.59 -3.09 3.51
C LEU A 63 12.34 -1.68 2.95
N ALA A 64 12.26 -0.71 3.84
CA ALA A 64 12.10 0.68 3.47
C ALA A 64 13.34 1.22 2.76
N ALA A 65 14.53 0.77 3.16
CA ALA A 65 15.76 1.13 2.48
C ALA A 65 15.82 0.60 1.04
N ILE A 66 15.33 -0.61 0.78
CA ILE A 66 15.18 -1.15 -0.57
C ILE A 66 14.21 -0.28 -1.39
N GLY A 67 13.08 0.10 -0.79
CA GLY A 67 12.08 0.96 -1.44
C GLY A 67 12.60 2.35 -1.80
N SER A 68 13.37 2.97 -0.90
CA SER A 68 13.94 4.30 -1.14
C SER A 68 15.05 4.23 -2.20
N LEU A 69 15.94 3.24 -2.16
CA LEU A 69 16.95 3.02 -3.18
C LEU A 69 16.31 2.79 -4.56
N LEU A 70 15.24 2.00 -4.63
CA LEU A 70 14.51 1.76 -5.87
C LEU A 70 13.89 3.06 -6.43
N ALA A 71 13.32 3.91 -5.57
CA ALA A 71 12.76 5.19 -6.02
C ALA A 71 13.83 6.17 -6.50
N LEU A 72 14.98 6.23 -5.82
CA LEU A 72 16.12 7.05 -6.24
C LEU A 72 16.70 6.56 -7.58
N LEU A 73 16.77 5.24 -7.76
CA LEU A 73 17.17 4.61 -9.02
C LEU A 73 16.24 4.99 -10.17
N LEU A 74 14.92 4.92 -9.96
CA LEU A 74 13.93 5.26 -10.98
C LEU A 74 13.91 6.76 -11.31
N SER A 75 14.26 7.61 -10.36
CA SER A 75 14.28 9.06 -10.53
C SER A 75 15.63 9.62 -10.98
N SER A 76 16.63 8.76 -11.23
CA SER A 76 18.00 9.16 -11.60
C SER A 76 18.66 10.16 -10.63
N ASN A 77 18.30 10.11 -9.35
CA ASN A 77 18.87 10.96 -8.31
C ASN A 77 20.08 10.31 -7.62
N SER A 78 20.95 11.11 -7.00
CA SER A 78 22.12 10.60 -6.27
C SER A 78 21.73 9.76 -5.05
N ARG A 79 22.36 8.59 -4.92
CA ARG A 79 22.08 7.59 -3.87
C ARG A 79 22.81 7.89 -2.55
N MET A 80 23.91 8.63 -2.62
CA MET A 80 24.79 8.97 -1.50
C MET A 80 24.98 10.48 -1.49
N ASN A 81 23.97 11.18 -0.98
CA ASN A 81 23.97 12.62 -0.74
C ASN A 81 23.44 12.84 0.69
N ALA A 82 23.93 13.86 1.41
CA ALA A 82 23.47 14.24 2.74
C ALA A 82 21.94 14.33 2.84
N ASN A 83 21.27 14.86 1.81
CA ASN A 83 19.81 14.98 1.77
C ASN A 83 19.10 13.63 1.67
N THR A 84 19.69 12.70 0.91
CA THR A 84 19.23 11.33 0.82
C THR A 84 19.40 10.61 2.17
N LEU A 85 20.55 10.76 2.82
CA LEU A 85 20.85 10.17 4.13
C LEU A 85 19.94 10.73 5.24
N THR A 86 19.65 12.03 5.21
CA THR A 86 18.65 12.66 6.08
C THR A 86 17.26 12.05 5.85
N GLY A 87 16.90 11.79 4.59
CA GLY A 87 15.68 11.08 4.23
C GLY A 87 15.60 9.69 4.85
N PHE A 88 16.69 8.91 4.78
CA PHE A 88 16.80 7.60 5.44
C PHE A 88 16.66 7.70 6.96
N LEU A 89 17.29 8.70 7.58
CA LEU A 89 17.26 8.91 9.02
C LEU A 89 15.84 9.17 9.53
N ILE A 90 15.06 10.00 8.84
CA ILE A 90 13.64 10.23 9.17
C ILE A 90 12.79 8.97 8.90
N LEU A 91 13.09 8.26 7.82
CA LEU A 91 12.39 7.04 7.42
C LEU A 91 12.45 5.95 8.52
N LEU A 92 13.58 5.85 9.25
CA LEU A 92 13.75 4.90 10.36
C LEU A 92 12.61 4.98 11.38
N GLY A 93 12.22 6.19 11.78
CA GLY A 93 11.14 6.38 12.76
C GLY A 93 9.76 6.16 12.14
N VAL A 94 9.51 6.75 10.97
CA VAL A 94 8.18 6.73 10.32
C VAL A 94 7.75 5.31 9.97
N VAL A 95 8.68 4.48 9.48
CA VAL A 95 8.38 3.12 9.05
C VAL A 95 8.09 2.20 10.23
N VAL A 96 8.87 2.33 11.31
CA VAL A 96 8.68 1.52 12.52
C VAL A 96 7.32 1.78 13.14
N ASN A 97 6.80 3.02 13.09
CA ASN A 97 5.49 3.37 13.63
C ASN A 97 4.34 2.52 13.05
N ASN A 98 4.36 2.23 11.74
CA ASN A 98 3.34 1.38 11.12
C ASN A 98 3.32 -0.03 11.74
N GLY A 99 4.49 -0.54 12.09
CA GLY A 99 4.64 -1.82 12.77
C GLY A 99 4.24 -1.80 14.23
N ILE A 100 4.55 -0.72 14.96
CA ILE A 100 4.14 -0.52 16.36
C ILE A 100 2.62 -0.65 16.48
N ILE A 101 1.87 0.09 15.66
CA ILE A 101 0.39 0.10 15.70
C ILE A 101 -0.19 -1.30 15.42
N LEU A 102 0.44 -2.06 14.52
CA LEU A 102 0.01 -3.41 14.17
C LEU A 102 0.23 -4.40 15.31
N ILE A 103 1.44 -4.41 15.89
CA ILE A 103 1.79 -5.35 16.96
C ILE A 103 1.09 -5.00 18.27
N ASP A 104 1.00 -3.71 18.62
CA ASP A 104 0.27 -3.28 19.82
C ASP A 104 -1.19 -3.76 19.78
N TYR A 105 -1.87 -3.55 18.65
CA TYR A 105 -3.24 -4.01 18.51
C TYR A 105 -3.37 -5.55 18.50
N ALA A 106 -2.38 -6.27 17.95
CA ALA A 106 -2.33 -7.72 18.06
C ALA A 106 -2.16 -8.17 19.52
N ASN A 107 -1.35 -7.48 20.32
CA ASN A 107 -1.18 -7.75 21.74
C ASN A 107 -2.46 -7.46 22.55
N ILE A 108 -3.17 -6.37 22.23
CA ILE A 108 -4.49 -6.08 22.82
C ILE A 108 -5.47 -7.22 22.52
N LEU A 109 -5.53 -7.72 21.28
CA LEU A 109 -6.39 -8.85 20.91
C LEU A 109 -5.99 -10.15 21.63
N ARG A 110 -4.69 -10.40 21.82
CA ARG A 110 -4.20 -11.54 22.61
C ARG A 110 -4.65 -11.44 24.07
N LYS A 111 -4.55 -10.25 24.69
CA LYS A 111 -5.06 -9.99 26.04
C LYS A 111 -6.58 -10.20 26.15
N ARG A 112 -7.33 -10.01 25.06
CA ARG A 112 -8.77 -10.30 24.95
C ARG A 112 -9.10 -11.78 24.67
N GLY A 113 -8.13 -12.68 24.74
CA GLY A 113 -8.34 -14.13 24.57
C GLY A 113 -8.31 -14.65 23.14
N TYR A 114 -7.96 -13.83 22.15
CA TYR A 114 -7.81 -14.32 20.77
C TYR A 114 -6.59 -15.25 20.65
N ARG A 115 -6.77 -16.39 19.95
CA ARG A 115 -5.65 -17.23 19.50
C ARG A 115 -4.66 -16.37 18.70
N ARG A 116 -3.35 -16.59 18.90
CA ARG A 116 -2.26 -15.76 18.34
C ARG A 116 -2.40 -15.48 16.84
N THR A 117 -2.60 -16.52 16.03
CA THR A 117 -2.80 -16.39 14.58
C THR A 117 -4.02 -15.54 14.23
N ARG A 118 -5.13 -15.72 14.97
CA ARG A 118 -6.36 -14.96 14.76
C ARG A 118 -6.20 -13.51 15.20
N ALA A 119 -5.47 -13.26 16.28
CA ALA A 119 -5.14 -11.91 16.77
C ALA A 119 -4.33 -11.13 15.73
N LEU A 120 -3.23 -11.71 15.21
CA LEU A 120 -2.40 -11.09 14.17
C LEU A 120 -3.18 -10.84 12.88
N MET A 121 -3.98 -11.82 12.41
CA MET A 121 -4.76 -11.68 11.20
C MET A 121 -5.84 -10.60 11.33
N THR A 122 -6.54 -10.57 12.48
CA THR A 122 -7.56 -9.55 12.77
C THR A 122 -6.91 -8.17 12.91
N ALA A 123 -5.73 -8.10 13.54
CA ALA A 123 -4.98 -6.86 13.66
C ALA A 123 -4.58 -6.32 12.30
N GLY A 124 -3.93 -7.15 11.46
CA GLY A 124 -3.55 -6.79 10.09
C GLY A 124 -4.72 -6.20 9.31
N MET A 125 -5.85 -6.93 9.27
CA MET A 125 -7.04 -6.46 8.54
C MET A 125 -7.60 -5.13 9.04
N SER A 126 -7.65 -4.92 10.35
CA SER A 126 -8.17 -3.68 10.92
C SER A 126 -7.26 -2.47 10.68
N ARG A 127 -5.96 -2.71 10.47
CA ARG A 127 -4.93 -1.67 10.36
C ARG A 127 -4.53 -1.33 8.92
N ILE A 128 -4.92 -2.12 7.92
CA ILE A 128 -4.72 -1.79 6.49
C ILE A 128 -5.17 -0.36 6.19
N ARG A 129 -6.41 0.00 6.56
CA ARG A 129 -6.96 1.32 6.21
C ARG A 129 -6.23 2.45 6.94
N PRO A 130 -6.04 2.43 8.28
CA PRO A 130 -5.25 3.43 8.98
C PRO A 130 -3.83 3.61 8.44
N ILE A 131 -3.08 2.52 8.23
CA ILE A 131 -1.68 2.57 7.74
C ILE A 131 -1.61 3.14 6.33
N LEU A 132 -2.52 2.74 5.44
CA LEU A 132 -2.59 3.30 4.09
C LEU A 132 -2.94 4.79 4.11
N ILE A 133 -3.82 5.24 5.01
CA ILE A 133 -4.15 6.66 5.13
C ILE A 133 -2.90 7.46 5.52
N THR A 134 -2.19 7.05 6.56
CA THR A 134 -0.98 7.75 7.01
C THR A 134 0.09 7.77 5.92
N SER A 135 0.33 6.65 5.24
CA SER A 135 1.31 6.57 4.17
C SER A 135 0.94 7.42 2.97
N ILE A 136 -0.32 7.36 2.50
CA ILE A 136 -0.79 8.16 1.37
C ILE A 136 -0.73 9.66 1.70
N THR A 137 -1.09 10.06 2.93
CA THR A 137 -1.02 11.45 3.36
C THR A 137 0.42 11.98 3.32
N THR A 138 1.39 11.23 3.87
CA THR A 138 2.80 11.64 3.83
C THR A 138 3.34 11.66 2.40
N ILE A 139 3.01 10.66 1.58
CA ILE A 139 3.41 10.64 0.16
C ILE A 139 2.85 11.84 -0.58
N ALA A 140 1.56 12.16 -0.39
CA ALA A 140 0.91 13.29 -1.03
C ALA A 140 1.50 14.64 -0.56
N ALA A 141 1.89 14.75 0.72
CA ALA A 141 2.54 15.94 1.25
C ALA A 141 3.97 16.14 0.69
N MET A 142 4.69 15.05 0.46
CA MET A 142 6.06 15.08 -0.08
C MET A 142 6.10 15.17 -1.61
N LEU A 143 4.98 14.88 -2.30
CA LEU A 143 4.92 14.85 -3.76
C LEU A 143 5.34 16.19 -4.42
N PRO A 144 4.88 17.37 -3.96
CA PRO A 144 5.32 18.64 -4.54
C PRO A 144 6.81 18.89 -4.36
N LEU A 145 7.36 18.48 -3.22
CA LEU A 145 8.79 18.62 -2.90
C LEU A 145 9.65 17.68 -3.75
N ALA A 146 9.15 16.48 -4.04
CA ALA A 146 9.81 15.52 -4.94
C ALA A 146 9.85 15.97 -6.40
N MET A 147 8.97 16.89 -6.82
CA MET A 147 8.87 17.36 -8.20
C MET A 147 9.92 18.41 -8.58
N GLY A 148 10.60 19.06 -7.61
CA GLY A 148 11.80 19.88 -7.87
C GLY A 148 11.58 21.21 -8.64
N ASP A 149 10.34 21.59 -8.97
CA ASP A 149 10.02 22.72 -9.87
C ASP A 149 10.11 24.12 -9.22
N THR A 150 10.71 24.29 -8.03
CA THR A 150 10.81 25.62 -7.37
C THR A 150 12.24 26.03 -7.08
N GLU A 151 12.49 27.35 -7.14
CA GLU A 151 13.78 28.02 -6.85
C GLU A 151 14.35 27.66 -5.45
N TYR A 152 13.49 27.29 -4.49
CA TYR A 152 13.86 26.82 -3.15
C TYR A 152 13.95 25.28 -3.03
N ALA A 153 13.46 24.53 -4.01
CA ALA A 153 13.56 23.06 -4.08
C ALA A 153 14.78 22.56 -4.88
N GLY A 154 15.66 23.48 -5.29
CA GLY A 154 16.91 23.19 -5.98
C GLY A 154 17.78 22.23 -5.14
N ALA A 155 17.95 21.01 -5.63
CA ALA A 155 18.82 19.93 -5.14
C ALA A 155 18.59 19.38 -3.71
N ILE A 156 18.09 20.16 -2.74
CA ILE A 156 17.98 19.73 -1.34
C ILE A 156 16.70 18.94 -1.06
N GLY A 157 15.55 19.46 -1.53
CA GLY A 157 14.24 18.89 -1.21
C GLY A 157 13.87 17.63 -1.99
N ALA A 158 14.22 17.57 -3.27
CA ALA A 158 13.82 16.46 -4.14
C ALA A 158 14.39 15.10 -3.73
N PRO A 159 15.72 14.90 -3.55
CA PRO A 159 16.27 13.60 -3.16
C PRO A 159 15.78 13.14 -1.78
N PHE A 160 15.61 14.07 -0.83
CA PHE A 160 15.00 13.81 0.47
C PHE A 160 13.57 13.27 0.31
N ALA A 161 12.71 13.99 -0.42
CA ALA A 161 11.30 13.63 -0.60
C ALA A 161 11.13 12.30 -1.35
N ILE A 162 11.93 12.06 -2.39
CA ILE A 162 11.91 10.82 -3.17
C ILE A 162 12.32 9.63 -2.30
N THR A 163 13.35 9.78 -1.45
CA THR A 163 13.80 8.76 -0.51
C THR A 163 12.67 8.36 0.45
N VAL A 164 12.00 9.36 1.05
CA VAL A 164 10.90 9.14 1.98
C VAL A 164 9.69 8.50 1.28
N ILE A 165 9.30 9.01 0.10
CA ILE A 165 8.18 8.46 -0.68
C ILE A 165 8.42 7.00 -1.05
N GLY A 166 9.59 6.69 -1.63
CA GLY A 166 9.94 5.34 -2.06
C GLY A 166 9.98 4.36 -0.90
N GLY A 167 10.67 4.74 0.17
CA GLY A 167 10.79 3.90 1.35
C GLY A 167 9.47 3.67 2.05
N LEU A 168 8.64 4.71 2.20
CA LEU A 168 7.33 4.61 2.84
C LEU A 168 6.34 3.83 2.00
N PHE A 169 6.33 4.00 0.68
CA PHE A 169 5.44 3.26 -0.22
C PHE A 169 5.70 1.75 -0.15
N PHE A 170 6.97 1.36 -0.29
CA PHE A 170 7.37 -0.04 -0.27
C PHE A 170 7.21 -0.66 1.13
N SER A 171 7.63 0.08 2.16
CA SER A 171 7.41 -0.28 3.56
C SER A 171 5.93 -0.49 3.86
N ALA A 172 5.05 0.44 3.50
CA ALA A 172 3.63 0.34 3.85
C ALA A 172 2.96 -0.87 3.21
N MET A 173 3.30 -1.18 1.95
CA MET A 173 2.79 -2.36 1.27
C MET A 173 3.27 -3.66 1.93
N LEU A 174 4.56 -3.76 2.22
CA LEU A 174 5.16 -5.01 2.66
C LEU A 174 5.07 -5.22 4.17
N THR A 175 5.06 -4.17 4.99
CA THR A 175 4.94 -4.23 6.46
C THR A 175 3.69 -5.00 6.89
N LEU A 176 2.56 -4.78 6.20
CA LEU A 176 1.28 -5.47 6.48
C LEU A 176 1.35 -7.00 6.26
N ILE A 177 2.29 -7.47 5.44
CA ILE A 177 2.48 -8.89 5.12
C ILE A 177 3.65 -9.45 5.93
N LEU A 178 4.77 -8.75 5.92
CA LEU A 178 6.04 -9.16 6.50
C LEU A 178 6.00 -9.18 8.03
N ILE A 179 5.42 -8.18 8.69
CA ILE A 179 5.39 -8.19 10.16
C ILE A 179 4.62 -9.39 10.70
N PRO A 180 3.38 -9.71 10.24
CA PRO A 180 2.68 -10.88 10.74
C PRO A 180 3.43 -12.19 10.48
N THR A 181 4.09 -12.33 9.32
CA THR A 181 4.83 -13.55 8.97
C THR A 181 6.12 -13.69 9.77
N VAL A 182 6.91 -12.63 9.89
CA VAL A 182 8.15 -12.63 10.66
C VAL A 182 7.86 -12.78 12.15
N CYS A 183 6.84 -12.10 12.68
CA CYS A 183 6.43 -12.25 14.08
C CYS A 183 6.04 -13.70 14.40
N MET A 184 5.17 -14.28 13.57
CA MET A 184 4.70 -15.65 13.79
C MET A 184 5.81 -16.67 13.56
N GLY A 185 6.62 -16.49 12.52
CA GLY A 185 7.77 -17.34 12.21
C GLY A 185 8.79 -17.33 13.35
N LEU A 186 9.20 -16.15 13.82
CA LEU A 186 10.16 -16.01 14.90
C LEU A 186 9.62 -16.55 16.23
N GLU A 187 8.36 -16.26 16.58
CA GLU A 187 7.74 -16.84 17.78
C GLU A 187 7.68 -18.37 17.72
N ASN A 188 7.35 -18.95 16.57
CA ASN A 188 7.33 -20.40 16.36
C ASN A 188 8.72 -21.02 16.46
N VAL A 189 9.73 -20.39 15.84
CA VAL A 189 11.13 -20.81 15.92
C VAL A 189 11.60 -20.77 17.37
N LEU A 190 11.33 -19.69 18.11
CA LEU A 190 11.69 -19.56 19.52
C LEU A 190 11.00 -20.61 20.40
N GLN A 191 9.72 -20.89 20.16
CA GLN A 191 8.98 -21.91 20.92
C GLN A 191 9.48 -23.32 20.62
N TRP A 192 9.75 -23.62 19.35
CA TRP A 192 10.38 -24.87 18.95
C TRP A 192 11.76 -24.98 19.61
N TYR A 193 12.59 -23.94 19.53
CA TYR A 193 13.94 -23.93 20.10
C TYR A 193 13.93 -24.16 21.62
N ARG A 194 12.97 -23.57 22.35
CA ARG A 194 12.76 -23.81 23.78
C ARG A 194 12.29 -25.24 24.11
N SER A 195 11.69 -25.94 23.16
CA SER A 195 11.25 -27.33 23.31
C SER A 195 12.35 -28.37 23.01
N LEU A 196 13.50 -27.96 22.47
CA LEU A 196 14.62 -28.87 22.21
C LEU A 196 15.19 -29.41 23.52
N SER A 197 15.71 -30.64 23.46
CA SER A 197 16.45 -31.22 24.58
C SER A 197 17.75 -30.45 24.83
N ARG A 198 18.20 -30.43 26.09
CA ARG A 198 19.46 -29.78 26.47
C ARG A 198 20.67 -30.29 25.67
N LYS A 199 20.67 -31.56 25.25
CA LYS A 199 21.72 -32.16 24.40
C LYS A 199 21.77 -31.54 23.00
N LEU A 200 20.62 -31.36 22.36
CA LEU A 200 20.54 -30.72 21.04
C LEU A 200 20.94 -29.24 21.13
N TRP A 201 20.55 -28.56 22.21
CA TRP A 201 20.94 -27.19 22.46
C TRP A 201 22.47 -27.03 22.60
N THR A 202 23.14 -27.92 23.35
CA THR A 202 24.61 -27.89 23.47
C THR A 202 25.30 -28.17 22.14
N ILE A 203 24.76 -29.08 21.31
CA ILE A 203 25.29 -29.36 19.97
C ILE A 203 25.18 -28.11 19.08
N HIS A 204 24.06 -27.41 19.13
CA HIS A 204 23.89 -26.15 18.39
C HIS A 204 24.89 -25.10 18.82
N LEU A 205 25.11 -24.93 20.12
CA LEU A 205 26.09 -23.98 20.66
C LEU A 205 27.52 -24.30 20.16
N ILE A 206 27.93 -25.58 20.23
CA ILE A 206 29.25 -26.02 19.78
C ILE A 206 29.42 -25.78 18.28
N LEU A 207 28.45 -26.18 17.46
CA LEU A 207 28.47 -25.97 16.00
C LEU A 207 28.50 -24.48 15.63
N PHE A 208 27.79 -23.65 16.40
CA PHE A 208 27.77 -22.22 16.17
C PHE A 208 29.13 -21.59 16.48
N VAL A 209 29.73 -21.90 17.63
CA VAL A 209 31.05 -21.38 18.01
C VAL A 209 32.12 -21.86 17.05
N SER A 210 32.13 -23.15 16.68
CA SER A 210 33.10 -23.68 15.71
C SER A 210 32.93 -23.04 14.33
N GLY A 211 31.67 -22.82 13.90
CA GLY A 211 31.37 -22.18 12.63
C GLY A 211 31.86 -20.73 12.57
N VAL A 212 31.63 -19.95 13.63
CA VAL A 212 32.11 -18.56 13.73
C VAL A 212 33.64 -18.51 13.68
N ILE A 213 34.33 -19.41 14.40
CA ILE A 213 35.80 -19.48 14.37
C ILE A 213 36.31 -19.81 12.97
N CYS A 214 35.70 -20.79 12.27
CA CYS A 214 36.09 -21.11 10.89
C CYS A 214 35.86 -19.93 9.93
N ILE A 215 34.74 -19.23 10.04
CA ILE A 215 34.46 -18.06 9.18
C ILE A 215 35.53 -16.99 9.40
N TRP A 216 35.89 -16.72 10.65
CA TRP A 216 36.88 -15.70 10.98
C TRP A 216 38.30 -16.07 10.50
N LEU A 217 38.68 -17.35 10.56
CA LEU A 217 40.01 -17.81 10.17
C LEU A 217 40.20 -18.02 8.66
N TYR A 218 39.14 -18.38 7.94
CA TYR A 218 39.26 -18.85 6.54
C TYR A 218 38.53 -17.97 5.51
N THR A 219 37.77 -16.96 5.93
CA THR A 219 37.04 -16.08 5.00
C THR A 219 37.63 -14.69 4.97
N ASP A 220 38.14 -14.30 3.80
CA ASP A 220 38.58 -12.93 3.55
C ASP A 220 37.41 -12.05 3.05
N GLY A 221 37.30 -10.86 3.62
CA GLY A 221 36.32 -9.84 3.21
C GLY A 221 35.06 -9.78 4.07
N MET A 222 34.69 -8.55 4.49
CA MET A 222 33.56 -8.27 5.38
C MET A 222 32.21 -8.76 4.82
N LEU A 223 32.05 -8.73 3.49
CA LEU A 223 30.81 -9.15 2.81
C LEU A 223 30.62 -10.68 2.89
N TRP A 224 31.65 -11.46 2.60
CA TRP A 224 31.57 -12.93 2.69
C TRP A 224 31.42 -13.42 4.13
N GLN A 225 32.13 -12.79 5.07
CA GLN A 225 31.98 -13.08 6.49
C GLN A 225 30.54 -12.86 6.97
N SER A 226 29.89 -11.77 6.55
CA SER A 226 28.50 -11.50 6.92
C SER A 226 27.51 -12.46 6.25
N ILE A 227 27.72 -12.86 4.98
CA ILE A 227 26.90 -13.89 4.33
C ILE A 227 27.01 -15.24 5.04
N TYR A 228 28.22 -15.71 5.32
CA TYR A 228 28.42 -17.01 5.98
C TYR A 228 27.90 -17.01 7.41
N LEU A 229 28.01 -15.90 8.13
CA LEU A 229 27.43 -15.77 9.47
C LEU A 229 25.90 -15.92 9.42
N VAL A 230 25.23 -15.25 8.48
CA VAL A 230 23.78 -15.39 8.29
C VAL A 230 23.40 -16.82 7.92
N ALA A 231 24.18 -17.45 7.03
CA ALA A 231 23.97 -18.85 6.63
C ALA A 231 24.13 -19.80 7.83
N LEU A 232 25.07 -19.56 8.72
CA LEU A 232 25.29 -20.35 9.94
C LEU A 232 24.11 -20.22 10.92
N ILE A 233 23.66 -18.99 11.17
CA ILE A 233 22.53 -18.68 12.06
C ILE A 233 21.24 -19.37 11.59
N ALA A 234 20.97 -19.36 10.28
CA ALA A 234 19.77 -19.98 9.72
C ALA A 234 19.93 -21.49 9.50
N GLY A 235 21.13 -21.93 9.11
CA GLY A 235 21.42 -23.29 8.68
C GLY A 235 21.37 -24.32 9.80
N ILE A 236 21.96 -24.02 10.97
CA ILE A 236 21.99 -24.98 12.10
C ILE A 236 20.57 -25.30 12.61
N PRO A 237 19.71 -24.31 12.93
CA PRO A 237 18.32 -24.56 13.30
C PRO A 237 17.53 -25.21 12.17
N GLY A 238 17.72 -24.73 10.92
CA GLY A 238 17.01 -25.22 9.74
C GLY A 238 17.27 -26.69 9.47
N MET A 239 18.53 -27.12 9.49
CA MET A 239 18.89 -28.53 9.27
C MET A 239 18.40 -29.44 10.39
N THR A 240 18.44 -28.96 11.63
CA THR A 240 17.94 -29.74 12.76
C THR A 240 16.43 -29.89 12.71
N TYR A 241 15.72 -28.81 12.38
CA TYR A 241 14.27 -28.85 12.15
C TYR A 241 13.94 -29.82 11.02
N PHE A 242 14.62 -29.71 9.88
CA PHE A 242 14.43 -30.59 8.73
C PHE A 242 14.62 -32.05 9.11
N ALA A 243 15.72 -32.41 9.76
CA ALA A 243 15.99 -33.77 10.22
C ALA A 243 14.89 -34.31 11.14
N GLN A 244 14.46 -33.50 12.13
CA GLN A 244 13.37 -33.89 13.03
C GLN A 244 12.04 -34.07 12.30
N THR A 245 11.68 -33.17 11.39
CA THR A 245 10.42 -33.28 10.64
C THR A 245 10.42 -34.43 9.66
N SER A 246 11.53 -34.71 8.99
CA SER A 246 11.67 -35.85 8.08
C SER A 246 11.51 -37.17 8.83
N LEU A 247 12.14 -37.29 10.01
CA LEU A 247 11.98 -38.47 10.88
C LEU A 247 10.56 -38.61 11.45
N ARG A 248 9.87 -37.50 11.75
CA ARG A 248 8.47 -37.53 12.20
C ARG A 248 7.50 -37.91 11.09
N ARG A 249 7.66 -37.35 9.88
CA ARG A 249 6.81 -37.68 8.72
C ARG A 249 6.95 -39.14 8.31
N ALA A 250 8.16 -39.71 8.42
CA ALA A 250 8.39 -41.13 8.17
C ALA A 250 7.65 -42.07 9.15
N LYS A 251 7.18 -41.55 10.30
CA LYS A 251 6.49 -42.32 11.34
C LYS A 251 5.00 -41.96 11.49
N ALA A 252 4.50 -40.99 10.74
CA ALA A 252 3.15 -40.48 10.91
C ALA A 252 2.17 -41.18 9.95
N GLU A 253 1.48 -42.20 10.45
CA GLU A 253 0.19 -42.63 9.88
C GLU A 253 -0.87 -41.65 10.39
N VAL A 254 -1.34 -40.76 9.52
CA VAL A 254 -2.26 -39.67 9.91
C VAL A 254 -3.71 -40.17 10.04
N ILE A 255 -4.06 -41.22 9.31
CA ILE A 255 -5.38 -41.88 9.29
C ILE A 255 -5.11 -43.35 8.99
N ASN A 256 -5.72 -44.28 9.73
CA ASN A 256 -5.62 -45.71 9.40
C ASN A 256 -6.23 -45.94 8.01
N PRO A 257 -5.64 -46.80 7.15
CA PRO A 257 -6.16 -47.07 5.80
C PRO A 257 -7.64 -47.49 5.77
N ASP A 258 -8.12 -48.10 6.86
CA ASP A 258 -9.46 -48.68 6.99
C ASP A 258 -10.47 -47.74 7.66
N GLU A 259 -10.07 -46.52 8.05
CA GLU A 259 -10.94 -45.58 8.79
C GLU A 259 -11.72 -44.67 7.83
N GLU A 260 -13.05 -44.79 7.83
CA GLU A 260 -13.93 -43.98 6.98
C GLU A 260 -13.90 -42.49 7.39
N ILE A 261 -13.43 -41.63 6.48
CA ILE A 261 -13.38 -40.18 6.70
C ILE A 261 -14.77 -39.59 6.49
N ARG A 262 -15.49 -39.30 7.58
CA ARG A 262 -16.78 -38.59 7.53
C ARG A 262 -16.59 -37.07 7.52
N ILE A 263 -16.81 -36.43 6.36
CA ILE A 263 -16.82 -34.96 6.26
C ILE A 263 -18.28 -34.47 6.22
N SER A 264 -18.70 -33.77 7.28
CA SER A 264 -20.02 -33.11 7.35
C SER A 264 -19.88 -31.61 7.12
N VAL A 265 -20.40 -31.12 5.99
CA VAL A 265 -20.50 -29.68 5.73
C VAL A 265 -21.92 -29.23 6.04
N ARG A 266 -22.08 -28.49 7.14
CA ARG A 266 -23.38 -27.96 7.58
C ARG A 266 -23.58 -26.53 7.08
N ASN A 267 -24.76 -26.26 6.54
CA ASN A 267 -25.21 -24.92 6.13
C ASN A 267 -24.34 -24.23 5.06
N LEU A 268 -24.09 -24.92 3.94
CA LEU A 268 -23.44 -24.29 2.79
C LEU A 268 -24.38 -23.26 2.14
N VAL A 269 -23.92 -22.02 2.06
CA VAL A 269 -24.62 -20.94 1.35
C VAL A 269 -23.76 -20.43 0.22
N LYS A 270 -24.21 -20.64 -1.02
CA LYS A 270 -23.56 -20.09 -2.21
C LYS A 270 -24.22 -18.76 -2.57
N ILE A 271 -23.43 -17.69 -2.49
CA ILE A 271 -23.86 -16.35 -2.90
C ILE A 271 -23.06 -15.97 -4.13
N TYR A 272 -23.76 -15.83 -5.26
CA TYR A 272 -23.14 -15.38 -6.49
C TYR A 272 -22.94 -13.87 -6.44
N ASP A 273 -21.88 -13.41 -7.10
CA ASP A 273 -21.50 -11.99 -7.16
C ASP A 273 -21.31 -11.35 -5.78
N TRP A 274 -20.92 -12.18 -4.80
CA TRP A 274 -20.54 -11.72 -3.48
C TRP A 274 -19.27 -10.85 -3.56
N PRO A 275 -19.25 -9.68 -2.91
CA PRO A 275 -18.07 -8.83 -2.94
C PRO A 275 -16.86 -9.57 -2.37
N GLY A 276 -15.73 -9.44 -3.08
CA GLY A 276 -14.45 -9.99 -2.64
C GLY A 276 -14.10 -9.56 -1.22
N HIS A 277 -13.29 -10.37 -0.54
CA HIS A 277 -12.97 -10.16 0.87
C HIS A 277 -12.40 -8.75 1.16
N ILE A 278 -11.51 -8.25 0.29
CA ILE A 278 -10.95 -6.90 0.40
C ILE A 278 -12.04 -5.83 0.28
N SER A 279 -12.93 -5.94 -0.71
CA SER A 279 -14.03 -4.98 -0.91
C SER A 279 -14.97 -4.93 0.30
N ARG A 280 -15.25 -6.08 0.92
CA ARG A 280 -16.03 -6.13 2.17
C ARG A 280 -15.35 -5.44 3.32
N GLN A 281 -14.05 -5.68 3.53
CA GLN A 281 -13.29 -5.04 4.59
C GLN A 281 -13.17 -3.53 4.37
N TRP A 282 -12.93 -3.10 3.12
CA TRP A 282 -12.89 -1.69 2.75
C TRP A 282 -14.23 -0.98 3.03
N ASN A 283 -15.34 -1.64 2.72
CA ASN A 283 -16.69 -1.11 2.93
C ASN A 283 -17.27 -1.39 4.32
N SER A 284 -16.56 -2.11 5.20
CA SER A 284 -17.06 -2.51 6.52
C SER A 284 -17.46 -1.31 7.38
N GLY A 285 -16.67 -0.23 7.37
CA GLY A 285 -16.99 1.01 8.08
C GLY A 285 -18.24 1.71 7.54
N LEU A 286 -18.49 1.64 6.23
CA LEU A 286 -19.71 2.18 5.62
C LEU A 286 -20.94 1.34 6.02
N GLN A 287 -20.79 0.01 6.06
CA GLN A 287 -21.85 -0.89 6.51
C GLN A 287 -22.14 -0.71 8.00
N LEU A 288 -21.12 -0.51 8.84
CA LEU A 288 -21.28 -0.21 10.25
C LEU A 288 -22.03 1.12 10.45
N ARG A 289 -21.62 2.17 9.74
CA ARG A 289 -22.35 3.45 9.72
C ARG A 289 -23.82 3.28 9.31
N LYS A 290 -24.08 2.50 8.24
CA LYS A 290 -25.44 2.23 7.78
C LYS A 290 -26.28 1.50 8.85
N ARG A 291 -25.69 0.52 9.56
CA ARG A 291 -26.36 -0.18 10.68
C ARG A 291 -26.66 0.73 11.86
N LEU A 292 -25.78 1.70 12.11
CA LEU A 292 -25.93 2.70 13.17
C LEU A 292 -26.85 3.87 12.78
N GLY A 293 -27.46 3.86 11.58
CA GLY A 293 -28.27 4.97 11.07
C GLY A 293 -27.47 6.24 10.74
N LEU A 294 -26.14 6.17 10.77
CA LEU A 294 -25.22 7.27 10.46
C LEU A 294 -24.92 7.39 8.95
N SER A 295 -25.79 6.84 8.09
CA SER A 295 -25.71 7.10 6.67
C SER A 295 -26.11 8.55 6.43
N ASN A 296 -25.12 9.42 6.19
CA ASN A 296 -25.33 10.82 5.85
C ASN A 296 -26.16 10.93 4.56
N GLU A 297 -27.47 10.88 4.69
CA GLU A 297 -28.38 11.51 3.75
C GLU A 297 -28.28 13.02 4.04
N TYR A 298 -27.83 13.79 3.05
CA TYR A 298 -27.57 15.22 3.22
C TYR A 298 -28.92 15.96 3.19
N HIS A 299 -29.52 16.16 4.35
CA HIS A 299 -30.86 16.75 4.49
C HIS A 299 -30.80 18.23 4.84
N SER A 300 -29.72 18.68 5.49
CA SER A 300 -29.50 20.06 5.91
C SER A 300 -28.12 20.60 5.49
N LEU A 301 -27.97 21.93 5.50
CA LEU A 301 -26.66 22.57 5.33
C LEU A 301 -25.68 22.20 6.45
N LYS A 302 -26.17 21.84 7.65
CA LYS A 302 -25.32 21.40 8.76
C LYS A 302 -24.60 20.08 8.44
N ASP A 303 -25.20 19.22 7.60
CA ASP A 303 -24.59 17.96 7.19
C ASP A 303 -23.35 18.15 6.30
N PHE A 304 -23.23 19.32 5.66
CA PHE A 304 -22.07 19.69 4.85
C PHE A 304 -20.87 20.13 5.69
N ILE A 305 -21.03 20.46 6.97
CA ILE A 305 -19.91 20.84 7.86
C ILE A 305 -18.86 19.72 7.87
N ASN A 306 -19.30 18.46 7.96
CA ASN A 306 -18.43 17.28 7.94
C ASN A 306 -17.69 17.04 6.60
N VAL A 307 -18.10 17.75 5.55
CA VAL A 307 -17.58 17.62 4.17
C VAL A 307 -16.86 18.90 3.73
N LEU A 308 -16.93 19.99 4.50
CA LEU A 308 -16.37 21.29 4.17
C LEU A 308 -14.88 21.19 3.79
N TRP A 309 -14.10 20.41 4.55
CA TRP A 309 -12.68 20.17 4.27
C TRP A 309 -12.42 19.60 2.87
N GLN A 310 -13.36 18.82 2.30
CA GLN A 310 -13.22 18.27 0.96
C GLN A 310 -13.34 19.35 -0.12
N PHE A 311 -14.18 20.37 0.10
CA PHE A 311 -14.24 21.54 -0.77
C PHE A 311 -12.95 22.35 -0.70
N GLY A 312 -12.38 22.51 0.51
CA GLY A 312 -11.07 23.14 0.69
C GLY A 312 -9.96 22.40 -0.08
N ILE A 313 -9.90 21.07 0.03
CA ILE A 313 -8.95 20.25 -0.73
C ILE A 313 -9.18 20.35 -2.23
N LEU A 314 -10.43 20.36 -2.69
CA LEU A 314 -10.74 20.53 -4.11
C LEU A 314 -10.21 21.88 -4.63
N LEU A 315 -10.45 22.96 -3.88
CA LEU A 315 -9.99 24.30 -4.25
C LEU A 315 -8.47 24.37 -4.27
N PHE A 316 -7.80 23.80 -3.26
CA PHE A 316 -6.35 23.65 -3.24
C PHE A 316 -5.85 22.83 -4.43
N ALA A 317 -6.48 21.71 -4.76
CA ALA A 317 -6.06 20.86 -5.87
C ALA A 317 -6.20 21.58 -7.22
N ILE A 318 -7.27 22.35 -7.42
CA ILE A 318 -7.47 23.20 -8.60
C ILE A 318 -6.37 24.27 -8.68
N TYR A 319 -6.11 24.98 -7.58
CA TYR A 319 -5.05 25.97 -7.49
C TYR A 319 -3.68 25.34 -7.80
N PHE A 320 -3.32 24.27 -7.08
CA PHE A 320 -2.07 23.55 -7.23
C PHE A 320 -1.85 23.06 -8.66
N THR A 321 -2.87 22.42 -9.25
CA THR A 321 -2.74 21.83 -10.59
C THR A 321 -2.59 22.88 -11.68
N TYR A 322 -3.38 23.96 -11.63
CA TYR A 322 -3.43 24.90 -12.76
C TYR A 322 -2.55 26.14 -12.59
N PHE A 323 -2.24 26.52 -11.36
CA PHE A 323 -1.45 27.72 -11.06
C PHE A 323 -0.04 27.41 -10.56
N PHE A 324 0.16 26.32 -9.81
CA PHE A 324 1.47 26.00 -9.23
C PHE A 324 2.32 25.06 -10.11
N ILE A 325 1.71 24.00 -10.66
CA ILE A 325 2.45 23.04 -11.48
C ILE A 325 2.73 23.61 -12.88
N HIS A 326 3.97 23.45 -13.32
CA HIS A 326 4.43 23.81 -14.67
C HIS A 326 4.61 22.59 -15.57
N ASN A 327 4.85 21.41 -14.99
CA ASN A 327 5.04 20.18 -15.74
C ASN A 327 3.74 19.66 -16.39
N ARG A 328 3.76 19.54 -17.72
CA ARG A 328 2.62 19.18 -18.57
C ARG A 328 2.00 17.80 -18.24
N LEU A 329 2.81 16.80 -17.88
CA LEU A 329 2.32 15.46 -17.56
C LEU A 329 1.43 15.49 -16.30
N TRP A 330 1.87 16.22 -15.27
CA TRP A 330 1.17 16.31 -14.00
C TRP A 330 -0.12 17.13 -14.08
N ILE A 331 -0.11 18.22 -14.85
CA ILE A 331 -1.33 18.99 -15.15
C ILE A 331 -2.37 18.08 -15.81
N PHE A 332 -1.94 17.26 -16.77
CA PHE A 332 -2.80 16.30 -17.44
C PHE A 332 -3.37 15.26 -16.46
N LEU A 333 -2.53 14.60 -15.66
CA LEU A 333 -2.94 13.55 -14.73
C LEU A 333 -3.87 14.08 -13.62
N PHE A 334 -3.54 15.22 -13.02
CA PHE A 334 -4.37 15.81 -11.96
C PHE A 334 -5.67 16.43 -12.48
N SER A 335 -5.76 16.82 -13.75
CA SER A 335 -7.03 17.28 -14.33
C SER A 335 -8.13 16.21 -14.27
N PHE A 336 -7.80 14.93 -14.47
CA PHE A 336 -8.76 13.83 -14.27
C PHE A 336 -9.11 13.62 -12.80
N ALA A 337 -8.13 13.78 -11.90
CA ALA A 337 -8.36 13.66 -10.46
C ALA A 337 -9.30 14.76 -9.95
N ILE A 338 -9.10 16.01 -10.41
CA ILE A 338 -9.99 17.14 -10.14
C ILE A 338 -11.38 16.84 -10.67
N TYR A 339 -11.52 16.39 -11.92
CA TYR A 339 -12.83 16.02 -12.47
C TYR A 339 -13.57 15.01 -11.59
N ALA A 340 -12.89 13.93 -11.21
CA ALA A 340 -13.46 12.90 -10.36
C ALA A 340 -13.87 13.45 -8.98
N ALA A 341 -13.05 14.32 -8.39
CA ALA A 341 -13.31 14.97 -7.11
C ALA A 341 -14.51 15.93 -7.18
N VAL A 342 -14.62 16.73 -8.25
CA VAL A 342 -15.78 17.60 -8.49
C VAL A 342 -17.05 16.76 -8.60
N LEU A 343 -17.06 15.69 -9.42
CA LEU A 343 -18.22 14.82 -9.54
C LEU A 343 -18.60 14.12 -8.23
N TYR A 344 -17.61 13.76 -7.42
CA TYR A 344 -17.84 13.14 -6.11
C TYR A 344 -18.51 14.10 -5.13
N LEU A 345 -18.05 15.35 -5.07
CA LEU A 345 -18.67 16.39 -4.22
C LEU A 345 -20.02 16.84 -4.77
N TRP A 346 -20.13 16.98 -6.09
CA TRP A 346 -21.39 17.30 -6.76
C TRP A 346 -22.47 16.29 -6.43
N ARG A 347 -22.14 14.99 -6.34
CA ARG A 347 -23.11 13.95 -5.95
C ARG A 347 -23.74 14.21 -4.58
N LYS A 348 -22.98 14.74 -3.62
CA LYS A 348 -23.47 15.08 -2.27
C LYS A 348 -24.36 16.31 -2.30
N VAL A 349 -23.93 17.38 -2.99
CA VAL A 349 -24.71 18.60 -3.22
C VAL A 349 -26.03 18.26 -3.92
N ARG A 350 -25.98 17.42 -4.94
CA ARG A 350 -27.13 16.92 -5.67
C ARG A 350 -28.11 16.17 -4.78
N SER A 351 -27.63 15.30 -3.88
CA SER A 351 -28.49 14.59 -2.93
C SER A 351 -29.29 15.56 -2.06
N TYR A 352 -28.66 16.63 -1.60
CA TYR A 352 -29.31 17.69 -0.84
C TYR A 352 -30.33 18.48 -1.66
N LEU A 353 -29.98 18.84 -2.90
CA LEU A 353 -30.90 19.56 -3.79
C LEU A 353 -32.15 18.75 -4.11
N TYR A 354 -32.01 17.43 -4.34
CA TYR A 354 -33.16 16.54 -4.56
C TYR A 354 -34.02 16.35 -3.32
N TYR A 355 -33.43 16.35 -2.12
CA TYR A 355 -34.20 16.30 -0.87
C TYR A 355 -34.98 17.61 -0.64
N ARG A 356 -34.30 18.76 -0.76
CA ARG A 356 -34.89 20.07 -0.45
C ARG A 356 -35.93 20.54 -1.46
N TYR A 357 -35.68 20.31 -2.75
CA TYR A 357 -36.51 20.83 -3.84
C TYR A 357 -37.28 19.73 -4.59
N GLY A 358 -37.14 18.47 -4.18
CA GLY A 358 -37.78 17.33 -4.84
C GLY A 358 -37.25 17.08 -6.25
N ASP A 359 -37.98 16.25 -7.01
CA ASP A 359 -37.67 15.87 -8.39
C ASP A 359 -38.10 16.94 -9.42
N ASN A 360 -37.88 18.21 -9.09
CA ASN A 360 -38.33 19.35 -9.84
C ASN A 360 -37.55 19.53 -11.17
N ARG A 361 -38.16 20.16 -12.20
CA ARG A 361 -37.48 20.34 -13.50
C ARG A 361 -36.18 21.14 -13.37
N VAL A 362 -36.15 22.12 -12.48
CA VAL A 362 -35.00 22.99 -12.25
C VAL A 362 -33.80 22.19 -11.70
N THR A 363 -34.01 21.31 -10.72
CA THR A 363 -32.92 20.49 -10.14
C THR A 363 -32.34 19.52 -11.17
N LYS A 364 -33.19 18.94 -12.04
CA LYS A 364 -32.76 18.11 -13.18
C LYS A 364 -31.93 18.90 -14.19
N ILE A 365 -32.34 20.12 -14.53
CA ILE A 365 -31.62 20.98 -15.47
C ILE A 365 -30.26 21.36 -14.88
N VAL A 366 -30.22 21.85 -13.63
CA VAL A 366 -28.97 22.24 -12.96
C VAL A 366 -27.99 21.07 -12.90
N ASN A 367 -28.45 19.88 -12.53
CA ASN A 367 -27.61 18.68 -12.50
C ASN A 367 -27.08 18.29 -13.90
N ARG A 368 -27.91 18.41 -14.94
CA ARG A 368 -27.50 18.13 -16.31
C ARG A 368 -26.47 19.15 -16.80
N VAL A 369 -26.72 20.44 -16.57
CA VAL A 369 -25.81 21.52 -16.95
C VAL A 369 -24.44 21.29 -16.32
N ILE A 370 -24.38 21.09 -15.00
CA ILE A 370 -23.09 20.93 -14.30
C ILE A 370 -22.36 19.66 -14.72
N PHE A 371 -23.07 18.54 -14.91
CA PHE A 371 -22.45 17.31 -15.38
C PHE A 371 -21.85 17.45 -16.79
N TRP A 372 -22.53 18.17 -17.70
CA TRP A 372 -22.08 18.35 -19.08
C TRP A 372 -21.14 19.55 -19.28
N SER A 373 -21.14 20.55 -18.39
CA SER A 373 -20.26 21.72 -18.49
C SER A 373 -18.87 21.49 -17.91
N LEU A 374 -18.72 20.54 -16.98
CA LEU A 374 -17.43 20.23 -16.35
C LEU A 374 -16.38 19.70 -17.33
N PRO A 375 -16.69 18.73 -18.22
CA PRO A 375 -15.70 18.23 -19.17
C PRO A 375 -15.15 19.29 -20.14
N PRO A 376 -15.99 20.11 -20.80
CA PRO A 376 -15.51 21.19 -21.65
C PRO A 376 -14.63 22.21 -20.91
N LEU A 377 -14.97 22.56 -19.66
CA LEU A 377 -14.20 23.53 -18.87
C LEU A 377 -12.78 23.01 -18.57
N ILE A 378 -12.66 21.72 -18.23
CA ILE A 378 -11.36 21.08 -17.99
C ILE A 378 -10.57 20.92 -19.30
N LEU A 379 -11.23 20.55 -20.41
CA LEU A 379 -10.59 20.50 -21.73
C LEU A 379 -10.07 21.86 -22.17
N PHE A 380 -10.82 22.93 -21.90
CA PHE A 380 -10.39 24.30 -22.18
C PHE A 380 -9.15 24.68 -21.36
N GLN A 381 -9.13 24.32 -20.08
CA GLN A 381 -7.97 24.57 -19.22
C GLN A 381 -6.74 23.76 -19.68
N LEU A 382 -6.94 22.51 -20.11
CA LEU A 382 -5.90 21.68 -20.72
C LEU A 382 -5.40 22.26 -22.04
N PHE A 383 -6.30 22.75 -22.90
CA PHE A 383 -5.96 23.43 -24.15
C PHE A 383 -5.05 24.64 -23.93
N ARG A 384 -5.28 25.40 -22.86
CA ARG A 384 -4.47 26.58 -22.53
C ARG A 384 -3.04 26.27 -22.03
N LYS A 385 -2.83 25.06 -21.49
CA LYS A 385 -1.57 24.66 -20.82
C LYS A 385 -0.78 23.61 -21.60
N LEU A 386 -1.41 22.88 -22.53
CA LEU A 386 -0.76 21.90 -23.39
C LEU A 386 -0.57 22.48 -24.79
N ASP A 387 0.67 22.58 -25.26
CA ASP A 387 1.00 23.08 -26.61
C ASP A 387 0.55 22.15 -27.75
N ASN A 388 -0.04 20.99 -27.43
CA ASN A 388 -0.49 20.00 -28.41
C ASN A 388 -2.02 19.94 -28.49
N ASN A 389 -2.58 20.73 -29.41
CA ASN A 389 -4.02 20.81 -29.66
C ASN A 389 -4.62 19.46 -30.07
N GLY A 390 -3.89 18.64 -30.83
CA GLY A 390 -4.36 17.33 -31.28
C GLY A 390 -4.58 16.35 -30.12
N LEU A 391 -3.67 16.36 -29.15
CA LEU A 391 -3.75 15.53 -27.95
C LEU A 391 -5.00 15.91 -27.13
N VAL A 392 -5.26 17.21 -26.93
CA VAL A 392 -6.44 17.70 -26.18
C VAL A 392 -7.75 17.32 -26.88
N ILE A 393 -7.83 17.43 -28.20
CA ILE A 393 -9.01 17.03 -28.98
C ILE A 393 -9.26 15.52 -28.86
N MET A 394 -8.21 14.70 -29.01
CA MET A 394 -8.31 13.25 -28.88
C MET A 394 -8.79 12.84 -27.48
N ILE A 395 -8.25 13.45 -26.43
CA ILE A 395 -8.74 13.23 -25.05
C ILE A 395 -10.20 13.62 -24.94
N GLY A 396 -10.58 14.78 -25.48
CA GLY A 396 -11.96 15.25 -25.43
C GLY A 396 -12.93 14.27 -26.06
N LEU A 397 -12.57 13.69 -27.21
CA LEU A 397 -13.37 12.64 -27.87
C LEU A 397 -13.47 11.38 -27.01
N LEU A 398 -12.34 10.86 -26.50
CA LEU A 398 -12.34 9.67 -25.63
C LEU A 398 -13.17 9.91 -24.36
N TRP A 399 -13.11 11.12 -23.83
CA TRP A 399 -13.85 11.49 -22.64
C TRP A 399 -15.36 11.57 -22.87
N LEU A 400 -15.79 12.16 -23.99
CA LEU A 400 -17.19 12.18 -24.42
C LEU A 400 -17.72 10.76 -24.65
N VAL A 401 -16.93 9.89 -25.28
CA VAL A 401 -17.28 8.46 -25.44
C VAL A 401 -17.45 7.79 -24.07
N GLY A 402 -16.54 8.03 -23.12
CA GLY A 402 -16.65 7.53 -21.76
C GLY A 402 -17.91 8.00 -21.03
N ILE A 403 -18.27 9.27 -21.17
CA ILE A 403 -19.51 9.84 -20.61
C ILE A 403 -20.75 9.21 -21.26
N ALA A 404 -20.75 9.05 -22.59
CA ALA A 404 -21.85 8.42 -23.31
C ALA A 404 -22.07 6.96 -22.86
N ILE A 405 -20.98 6.19 -22.67
CA ILE A 405 -21.04 4.82 -22.12
C ILE A 405 -21.58 4.84 -20.70
N TYR A 406 -21.13 5.76 -19.84
CA TYR A 406 -21.59 5.87 -18.45
C TYR A 406 -23.09 6.19 -18.36
N VAL A 407 -23.57 7.20 -19.09
CA VAL A 407 -24.99 7.60 -19.10
C VAL A 407 -25.86 6.49 -19.67
N THR A 408 -25.43 5.87 -20.78
CA THR A 408 -26.17 4.76 -21.40
C THR A 408 -26.22 3.55 -20.48
N SER A 409 -25.11 3.21 -19.82
CA SER A 409 -25.07 2.12 -18.84
C SER A 409 -26.05 2.37 -17.71
N GLN A 410 -26.07 3.59 -17.16
CA GLN A 410 -27.00 3.93 -16.10
C GLN A 410 -28.46 3.81 -16.55
N TYR A 411 -28.79 4.25 -17.77
CA TYR A 411 -30.12 4.08 -18.35
C TYR A 411 -30.54 2.61 -18.48
N LEU A 412 -29.65 1.76 -19.03
CA LEU A 412 -29.86 0.32 -19.17
C LEU A 412 -30.16 -0.36 -17.83
N TYR A 413 -29.48 0.09 -16.76
CA TYR A 413 -29.63 -0.47 -15.42
C TYR A 413 -30.85 0.03 -14.66
N ASP A 414 -31.11 1.35 -14.69
CA ASP A 414 -32.19 1.95 -13.91
C ASP A 414 -33.57 1.55 -14.48
N HIS A 415 -33.65 1.19 -15.77
CA HIS A 415 -34.89 0.78 -16.44
C HIS A 415 -34.95 -0.73 -16.76
N ASP A 416 -33.99 -1.54 -16.27
CA ASP A 416 -33.88 -2.99 -16.50
C ASP A 416 -34.16 -3.38 -17.98
N VAL A 417 -33.55 -2.64 -18.92
CA VAL A 417 -33.87 -2.74 -20.36
C VAL A 417 -33.40 -4.09 -20.91
N ASN A 418 -34.34 -4.86 -21.47
CA ASN A 418 -34.00 -6.05 -22.23
C ASN A 418 -33.49 -5.66 -23.63
N ILE A 419 -32.17 -5.72 -23.81
CA ILE A 419 -31.48 -5.30 -25.05
C ILE A 419 -32.05 -6.01 -26.27
N GLU A 420 -32.43 -7.29 -26.17
CA GLU A 420 -32.93 -8.06 -27.30
C GLU A 420 -34.35 -7.67 -27.74
N ARG A 421 -35.11 -6.99 -26.88
CA ARG A 421 -36.48 -6.53 -27.16
C ARG A 421 -36.57 -5.10 -27.70
N VAL A 422 -35.43 -4.44 -27.96
CA VAL A 422 -35.42 -3.06 -28.48
C VAL A 422 -35.90 -3.05 -29.93
N THR A 423 -37.01 -2.36 -30.21
CA THR A 423 -37.64 -2.21 -31.54
C THR A 423 -37.60 -0.75 -32.03
N GLY A 424 -37.70 -0.51 -33.35
CA GLY A 424 -37.74 0.83 -33.97
C GLY A 424 -36.68 1.08 -35.05
N ARG A 425 -36.58 2.34 -35.53
CA ARG A 425 -35.57 2.74 -36.54
C ARG A 425 -34.16 2.58 -35.96
N PHE A 426 -33.27 1.96 -36.73
CA PHE A 426 -31.90 1.61 -36.33
C PHE A 426 -31.81 0.64 -35.13
N ALA A 427 -32.80 -0.24 -34.94
CA ALA A 427 -32.79 -1.22 -33.84
C ALA A 427 -31.51 -2.08 -33.80
N GLY A 428 -30.98 -2.50 -34.97
CA GLY A 428 -29.72 -3.27 -35.04
C GLY A 428 -28.52 -2.52 -34.45
N LEU A 429 -28.34 -1.25 -34.82
CA LEU A 429 -27.26 -0.40 -34.29
C LEU A 429 -27.42 -0.13 -32.80
N ARG A 430 -28.64 0.14 -32.32
CA ARG A 430 -28.90 0.35 -30.88
C ARG A 430 -28.62 -0.90 -30.06
N ARG A 431 -29.02 -2.08 -30.54
CA ARG A 431 -28.71 -3.36 -29.89
C ARG A 431 -27.21 -3.58 -29.81
N SER A 432 -26.48 -3.34 -30.91
CA SER A 432 -25.02 -3.43 -30.95
C SER A 432 -24.37 -2.48 -29.94
N TYR A 433 -24.78 -1.22 -29.92
CA TYR A 433 -24.28 -0.22 -28.97
C TYR A 433 -24.58 -0.59 -27.52
N PHE A 434 -25.80 -1.04 -27.19
CA PHE A 434 -26.13 -1.47 -25.83
C PHE A 434 -25.37 -2.73 -25.39
N ARG A 435 -25.12 -3.67 -26.31
CA ARG A 435 -24.24 -4.83 -26.02
C ARG A 435 -22.81 -4.38 -25.76
N MET A 436 -22.29 -3.46 -26.58
CA MET A 436 -20.96 -2.86 -26.38
C MET A 436 -20.88 -2.17 -25.02
N VAL A 437 -21.85 -1.34 -24.65
CA VAL A 437 -21.88 -0.65 -23.34
C VAL A 437 -21.90 -1.65 -22.18
N LYS A 438 -22.67 -2.74 -22.29
CA LYS A 438 -22.75 -3.78 -21.24
C LYS A 438 -21.50 -4.66 -21.16
N SER A 439 -20.74 -4.79 -22.25
CA SER A 439 -19.47 -5.53 -22.26
C SER A 439 -18.31 -4.73 -21.68
N VAL A 440 -18.39 -3.39 -21.62
CA VAL A 440 -17.35 -2.56 -21.02
C VAL A 440 -17.14 -2.92 -19.53
N PRO A 441 -15.95 -3.38 -19.14
CA PRO A 441 -15.64 -3.69 -17.74
C PRO A 441 -15.73 -2.44 -16.86
N MET A 442 -16.01 -2.61 -15.56
CA MET A 442 -16.17 -1.56 -14.54
C MET A 442 -17.39 -0.63 -14.66
N ILE A 443 -17.70 -0.12 -15.86
CA ILE A 443 -18.79 0.83 -16.07
C ILE A 443 -20.09 0.09 -16.40
N GLY A 444 -20.00 -0.90 -17.31
CA GLY A 444 -21.14 -1.55 -17.95
C GLY A 444 -21.72 -2.77 -17.24
N LYS A 445 -21.04 -3.36 -16.25
CA LYS A 445 -21.46 -4.60 -15.55
C LYS A 445 -21.66 -4.40 -14.04
N ARG A 446 -22.85 -3.95 -13.62
CA ARG A 446 -23.29 -3.95 -12.22
C ARG A 446 -23.99 -5.27 -11.89
N ARG A 447 -23.37 -6.08 -11.03
CA ARG A 447 -23.95 -7.34 -10.56
C ARG A 447 -24.63 -7.12 -9.20
N LYS A 448 -25.88 -7.58 -9.06
CA LYS A 448 -26.58 -7.60 -7.77
C LYS A 448 -26.33 -8.98 -7.14
N PRO A 449 -25.78 -9.08 -5.91
CA PRO A 449 -25.56 -10.37 -5.29
C PRO A 449 -26.90 -11.06 -5.09
N PHE A 450 -27.02 -12.29 -5.58
CA PHE A 450 -28.20 -13.11 -5.37
C PHE A 450 -27.80 -14.43 -4.72
N LYS A 451 -28.66 -14.88 -3.81
CA LYS A 451 -28.47 -16.14 -3.09
C LYS A 451 -29.07 -17.26 -3.94
N ALA A 452 -28.22 -18.09 -4.54
CA ALA A 452 -28.68 -19.17 -5.42
C ALA A 452 -29.12 -20.41 -4.64
N LEU A 453 -28.51 -20.67 -3.48
CA LEU A 453 -28.84 -21.83 -2.65
C LEU A 453 -29.03 -21.39 -1.19
N ARG A 454 -30.13 -21.84 -0.57
CA ARG A 454 -30.46 -21.55 0.82
C ARG A 454 -30.16 -22.77 1.70
N GLY A 455 -28.90 -22.90 2.11
CA GLY A 455 -28.49 -23.84 3.15
C GLY A 455 -28.56 -25.29 2.69
N VAL A 456 -27.61 -25.71 1.88
CA VAL A 456 -27.44 -27.13 1.52
C VAL A 456 -26.57 -27.78 2.58
N SER A 457 -27.01 -28.91 3.11
CA SER A 457 -26.19 -29.78 3.96
C SER A 457 -25.99 -31.09 3.22
N PHE A 458 -24.77 -31.58 3.17
CA PHE A 458 -24.45 -32.87 2.56
C PHE A 458 -23.35 -33.56 3.36
N GLU A 459 -23.41 -34.88 3.35
CA GLU A 459 -22.48 -35.77 4.05
C GLU A 459 -21.73 -36.56 2.98
N ILE A 460 -20.40 -36.52 3.04
CA ILE A 460 -19.53 -37.25 2.12
C ILE A 460 -18.89 -38.38 2.93
N GLN A 461 -19.12 -39.61 2.49
CA GLN A 461 -18.61 -40.83 3.12
C GLN A 461 -17.36 -41.37 2.41
N THR A 462 -17.25 -41.21 1.08
CA THR A 462 -16.08 -41.62 0.28
C THR A 462 -15.86 -40.67 -0.91
N GLY A 463 -14.61 -40.29 -1.18
CA GLY A 463 -14.22 -39.53 -2.40
C GLY A 463 -13.32 -38.30 -2.20
N MET A 464 -12.59 -37.92 -3.25
CA MET A 464 -11.69 -36.76 -3.29
C MET A 464 -12.45 -35.50 -3.69
N PHE A 465 -12.38 -34.44 -2.89
CA PHE A 465 -13.03 -33.15 -3.17
C PHE A 465 -12.01 -32.16 -3.75
N GLY A 466 -12.23 -31.71 -4.99
CA GLY A 466 -11.54 -30.54 -5.55
C GLY A 466 -12.37 -29.29 -5.25
N LEU A 467 -11.80 -28.35 -4.47
CA LEU A 467 -12.42 -27.06 -4.14
C LEU A 467 -12.26 -26.03 -5.25
#